data_AF-A0A938AAK2-F1
#
_entry.id   AF-A0A938AAK2-F1
#
_cell.length_a   1.000
_cell.length_b   1.000
_cell.length_c   1.000
_cell.angle_alpha   90.00
_cell.angle_beta   90.00
_cell.angle_gamma   90.00
#
_symmetry.space_group_name_H-M   'P 1'
#
loop_
_entity.id
_entity.type
_entity.pdbx_description
1 polymer ?
#
loop_
_entity_poly.entity_id
_entity_poly.type
_entity_poly.pdbx_seq_one_letter_code
_entity_poly.pdbx_strand_id
1 'polypeptide(L)' 'MKNILLTVAQLSGGAFVLVGVIAFVNMATGWRIGLKGAAVPADPVFGLFMVALGGLVLGLLWFFSTRKAPAETDA' A
#
# COMPACT_ATOMS: atom_id res chain seq x y z
N MET A 1 -15.50 15.68 -0.44
CA MET A 1 -14.29 15.43 -1.27
C MET A 1 -13.07 14.95 -0.47
N LYS A 2 -12.83 15.39 0.78
CA LYS A 2 -11.69 14.93 1.61
C LYS A 2 -11.64 13.39 1.84
N ASN A 3 -12.79 12.71 1.91
CA ASN A 3 -12.84 11.27 2.22
C ASN A 3 -12.46 10.38 1.03
N ILE A 4 -12.92 10.71 -0.19
CA ILE A 4 -12.62 9.91 -1.40
C ILE A 4 -11.11 9.88 -1.67
N LEU A 5 -10.43 11.02 -1.53
CA LEU A 5 -8.97 11.09 -1.71
C LEU A 5 -8.22 10.22 -0.69
N LEU A 6 -8.69 10.17 0.56
CA LEU A 6 -8.10 9.36 1.62
C LEU A 6 -8.31 7.85 1.34
N THR A 7 -9.51 7.47 0.92
CA THR A 7 -9.85 6.08 0.55
C THR A 7 -9.01 5.60 -0.64
N VAL A 8 -8.85 6.42 -1.69
CA VAL A 8 -8.04 6.07 -2.86
C VAL A 8 -6.56 5.91 -2.47
N ALA A 9 -6.04 6.78 -1.60
CA ALA A 9 -4.67 6.70 -1.14
C ALA A 9 -4.41 5.48 -0.22
N GLN A 10 -5.40 5.08 0.58
CA GLN A 10 -5.34 3.84 1.37
C GLN A 10 -5.37 2.59 0.47
N LEU A 11 -6.23 2.61 -0.56
CA LEU A 11 -6.30 1.53 -1.55
C LEU A 11 -4.99 1.40 -2.33
N SER A 12 -4.37 2.51 -2.75
CA SER A 12 -3.10 2.47 -3.46
C SER A 12 -1.95 2.02 -2.55
N GLY A 13 -1.86 2.56 -1.33
CA GLY A 13 -0.88 2.12 -0.33
C GLY A 13 -1.00 0.63 -0.01
N GLY A 14 -2.23 0.14 0.19
CA GLY A 14 -2.51 -1.29 0.40
C GLY A 14 -2.15 -2.15 -0.81
N ALA A 15 -2.41 -1.67 -2.04
CA ALA A 15 -2.04 -2.38 -3.26
C ALA A 15 -0.52 -2.54 -3.41
N PHE A 16 0.28 -1.52 -3.07
CA PHE A 16 1.74 -1.63 -3.10
C PHE A 16 2.26 -2.68 -2.10
N VAL A 17 1.73 -2.69 -0.87
CA VAL A 17 2.07 -3.74 0.11
C VAL A 17 1.69 -5.12 -0.41
N LEU A 18 0.49 -5.26 -0.99
CA LEU A 18 0.01 -6.54 -1.53
C LEU A 18 0.91 -7.06 -2.66
N VAL A 19 1.31 -6.19 -3.59
CA VAL A 19 2.24 -6.54 -4.67
C VAL A 19 3.60 -6.97 -4.12
N GLY A 20 4.11 -6.29 -3.09
CA GLY A 20 5.36 -6.68 -2.44
C GLY A 20 5.29 -8.03 -1.73
N VAL A 21 4.17 -8.34 -1.07
CA VAL A 21 3.92 -9.66 -0.47
C VAL A 21 3.81 -10.74 -1.55
N ILE A 22 3.13 -10.47 -2.67
CA ILE A 22 3.04 -11.41 -3.79
C ILE A 22 4.42 -11.70 -4.38
N ALA A 23 5.28 -10.69 -4.55
CA ALA A 23 6.66 -10.87 -4.98
C ALA A 23 7.45 -11.78 -4.03
N PHE A 24 7.29 -11.58 -2.72
CA PHE A 24 7.94 -12.41 -1.71
C PHE A 24 7.43 -13.86 -1.71
N VAL A 25 6.12 -14.07 -1.81
CA VAL A 25 5.53 -15.41 -1.93
C VAL A 25 6.01 -16.09 -3.20
N ASN A 26 6.03 -15.37 -4.33
CA ASN A 26 6.52 -15.92 -5.60
C ASN A 26 7.98 -16.38 -5.52
N MET A 27 8.82 -15.64 -4.78
CA MET A 27 10.20 -16.06 -4.51
C MET A 27 10.25 -17.27 -3.57
N ALA A 28 9.54 -17.22 -2.43
CA ALA A 28 9.64 -18.21 -1.36
C ALA A 28 9.06 -19.58 -1.74
N THR A 29 7.98 -19.61 -2.50
CA THR A 29 7.30 -20.86 -2.91
C THR A 29 7.61 -21.26 -4.35
N GLY A 30 8.29 -20.40 -5.11
CA GLY A 30 8.50 -20.57 -6.55
C GLY A 30 7.20 -20.45 -7.37
N TRP A 31 6.08 -20.09 -6.74
CA TRP A 31 4.81 -19.91 -7.43
C TRP A 31 4.88 -18.65 -8.30
N ARG A 32 4.39 -18.72 -9.53
CA ARG A 32 4.34 -17.57 -10.43
C ARG A 32 2.96 -16.93 -10.38
N ILE A 33 2.60 -16.37 -9.22
CA ILE A 33 1.34 -15.66 -9.06
C ILE A 33 1.45 -14.33 -9.80
N GLY A 34 0.84 -14.26 -10.99
CA GLY A 34 0.71 -13.04 -11.77
C GLY A 34 -0.70 -12.47 -11.64
N LEU A 35 -0.81 -11.15 -11.61
CA LEU A 35 -2.09 -10.47 -11.86
C LEU A 35 -2.36 -10.58 -13.37
N LYS A 36 -3.58 -10.94 -13.80
CA LYS A 36 -3.90 -11.11 -15.23
C LYS A 36 -3.46 -9.87 -16.03
N GLY A 37 -2.38 -9.99 -16.80
CA GLY A 37 -1.78 -8.90 -17.60
C GLY A 37 -0.42 -8.37 -17.12
N ALA A 38 0.05 -8.71 -15.92
CA ALA A 38 1.37 -8.34 -15.41
C ALA A 38 1.95 -9.43 -14.49
N ALA A 39 3.10 -9.99 -14.87
CA ALA A 39 3.85 -10.86 -13.98
C ALA A 39 4.47 -10.03 -12.86
N VAL A 40 4.11 -10.31 -11.60
CA VAL A 40 4.79 -9.69 -10.46
C VAL A 40 6.22 -10.26 -10.39
N PRO A 41 7.26 -9.42 -10.40
CA PRO A 41 8.65 -9.88 -10.32
C PRO A 41 8.86 -10.76 -9.08
N ALA A 42 9.50 -11.91 -9.25
CA ALA A 42 9.93 -12.78 -8.14
C ALA A 42 11.30 -12.32 -7.60
N ASP A 43 11.43 -11.02 -7.34
CA ASP A 43 12.65 -10.39 -6.84
C ASP A 43 12.41 -9.86 -5.40
N PRO A 44 13.19 -10.33 -4.41
CA PRO A 44 13.02 -9.89 -3.02
C PRO A 44 13.24 -8.40 -2.81
N VAL A 45 14.14 -7.78 -3.59
CA VAL A 45 14.44 -6.34 -3.50
C VAL A 45 13.25 -5.54 -4.01
N PHE A 46 12.65 -5.97 -5.13
CA PHE A 46 11.42 -5.38 -5.63
C PHE A 46 10.28 -5.53 -4.61
N GLY A 47 10.12 -6.70 -4.02
CA GLY A 47 9.11 -6.97 -3.00
C GLY A 47 9.26 -6.06 -1.78
N LEU A 48 10.48 -5.97 -1.22
CA LEU A 48 10.81 -5.11 -0.09
C LEU A 48 10.60 -3.62 -0.42
N PHE A 49 10.99 -3.17 -1.62
CA PHE A 49 10.75 -1.80 -2.07
C PHE A 49 9.25 -1.47 -2.12
N MET A 50 8.43 -2.38 -2.65
CA MET A 50 6.98 -2.18 -2.73
C MET A 50 6.29 -2.18 -1.37
N VAL A 51 6.73 -3.03 -0.44
CA VAL A 51 6.26 -3.01 0.95
C VAL A 51 6.68 -1.72 1.65
N ALA A 52 7.93 -1.28 1.49
CA ALA A 52 8.43 -0.04 2.09
C ALA A 52 7.69 1.20 1.55
N LEU A 53 7.44 1.25 0.23
CA LEU A 53 6.68 2.33 -0.40
C LEU A 53 5.22 2.33 0.07
N GLY A 54 4.56 1.17 0.10
CA GLY A 54 3.18 1.04 0.60
C GLY A 54 3.06 1.41 2.08
N GLY A 55 4.00 0.97 2.92
CA GLY A 55 4.09 1.32 4.34
C GLY A 55 4.35 2.81 4.57
N LEU A 56 5.20 3.43 3.75
CA LEU A 56 5.44 4.88 3.78
C LEU A 56 4.18 5.67 3.40
N VAL A 57 3.48 5.27 2.34
CA VAL A 57 2.22 5.91 1.92
C VAL A 57 1.14 5.77 2.99
N LEU A 58 0.94 4.57 3.55
CA LEU A 58 -0.02 4.33 4.62
C LEU A 58 0.37 5.06 5.92
N GLY A 59 1.65 5.09 6.27
CA GLY A 59 2.18 5.81 7.43
C GLY A 59 1.98 7.32 7.31
N LEU A 60 2.24 7.89 6.13
CA LEU A 60 1.95 9.29 5.84
C LEU A 60 0.44 9.56 5.92
N LEU A 61 -0.40 8.70 5.36
CA LEU A 61 -1.85 8.85 5.44
C LEU A 61 -2.37 8.80 6.87
N TRP A 62 -1.88 7.86 7.68
CA TRP A 62 -2.19 7.76 9.10
C TRP A 62 -1.73 9.00 9.87
N PHE A 63 -0.54 9.52 9.55
CA PHE A 63 -0.02 10.72 10.15
C PHE A 63 -0.81 11.98 9.77
N PHE A 64 -1.26 12.09 8.51
CA PHE A 64 -2.12 13.21 8.08
C PHE A 64 -3.56 13.07 8.55
N SER A 65 -4.07 11.85 8.77
CA SER A 65 -5.39 11.63 9.35
C SER A 65 -5.40 11.95 10.85
N THR A 66 -4.32 11.65 11.57
CA THR A 66 -4.15 12.03 12.98
C THR A 66 -3.86 13.53 13.17
N ARG A 67 -3.32 14.21 12.16
CA ARG A 67 -3.05 15.67 12.18
C ARG A 67 -4.15 16.57 11.61
N LYS A 68 -5.24 16.03 11.05
CA LYS A 68 -6.50 16.77 10.84
C LYS A 68 -7.35 16.59 12.10
N ALA A 69 -7.04 17.38 13.12
CA ALA A 69 -7.70 18.65 13.46
C ALA A 69 -8.88 18.37 14.41
N PRO A 70 -8.92 19.01 15.59
CA PRO A 70 -9.95 18.79 16.60
C PRO A 70 -11.33 18.87 15.94
N ALA A 71 -12.16 17.89 16.27
CA ALA A 71 -13.55 17.85 15.88
C ALA A 71 -14.21 19.20 16.20
N GLU A 72 -14.85 19.79 15.20
CA GLU A 72 -16.14 20.47 15.34
C GLU A 72 -16.36 21.16 16.71
N THR A 73 -15.71 22.30 16.92
CA THR A 73 -16.35 23.44 17.58
C THR A 73 -16.98 24.24 16.42
N ASP A 74 -18.27 24.43 16.28
CA ASP A 74 -19.29 24.69 17.28
C ASP A 74 -20.66 24.13 16.81
N ALA A 75 -21.28 23.37 17.70
CA ALA A 75 -22.74 23.25 17.78
C ALA A 75 -23.27 24.43 18.63
#